data_AF-A0A1D9GXA1-F1
#
_entry.id   AF-A0A1D9GXA1-F1
#
_cell.length_a   1.000
_cell.length_b   1.000
_cell.length_c   1.000
_cell.angle_alpha   90.00
_cell.angle_beta   90.00
_cell.angle_gamma   90.00
#
_symmetry.space_group_name_H-M   'P 1'
#
loop_
_entity.id
_entity.type
_entity.pdbx_description
1 polymer ?
#
loop_
_entity_poly.entity_id
_entity_poly.type
_entity_poly.pdbx_seq_one_letter_code
_entity_poly.pdbx_strand_id
1 'polypeptide(L)'
;MTARQRRLRVATAPADASVLADRLETLDEPVLEHEEDEPHRDIILQSCDELLRVSAGLDALLTLLELQAGESFDSNGLHALLLPLKLQMDEAVDRVQSLY
;
A
#
# COMPACT_ATOMS: atom_id res chain seq x y z
N MET A 1 11.06 -49.88 -22.84
CA MET A 1 9.78 -50.51 -23.27
C MET A 1 9.24 -51.23 -22.04
N THR A 2 8.16 -50.85 -21.36
CA THR A 2 6.79 -50.65 -21.84
C THR A 2 5.99 -49.71 -20.93
N ALA A 3 5.02 -49.03 -21.55
CA ALA A 3 4.19 -47.96 -21.02
C ALA A 3 3.19 -48.42 -19.95
N ARG A 4 3.02 -47.56 -18.94
CA ARG A 4 2.13 -47.71 -17.79
C ARG A 4 0.68 -47.44 -18.24
N GLN A 5 -0.10 -48.50 -18.45
CA GLN A 5 -1.53 -48.40 -18.77
C GLN A 5 -2.31 -47.84 -17.58
N ARG A 6 -2.55 -46.53 -17.57
CA ARG A 6 -3.54 -45.88 -16.71
C ARG A 6 -4.91 -46.06 -17.37
N ARG A 7 -5.72 -46.97 -16.84
CA ARG A 7 -7.13 -47.11 -17.23
C ARG A 7 -7.88 -45.84 -16.83
N LEU A 8 -8.21 -44.98 -17.79
CA LEU A 8 -9.27 -43.98 -17.63
C LEU A 8 -10.60 -44.74 -17.54
N ARG A 9 -11.22 -44.75 -16.36
CA ARG A 9 -12.65 -45.04 -16.23
C ARG A 9 -13.39 -43.76 -16.56
N VAL A 10 -14.05 -43.73 -17.72
CA VAL A 10 -15.06 -42.72 -18.04
C VAL A 10 -16.29 -43.03 -17.20
N ALA A 11 -16.69 -42.09 -16.34
CA ALA A 11 -17.94 -42.17 -15.61
C ALA A 11 -19.09 -42.19 -16.62
N THR A 12 -19.96 -43.21 -16.54
CA THR A 12 -21.03 -43.48 -17.51
C THR A 12 -22.43 -43.29 -16.91
N ALA A 13 -22.55 -42.60 -15.77
CA ALA A 13 -23.82 -42.31 -15.14
C ALA A 13 -24.11 -40.79 -15.10
N PRO A 14 -25.29 -40.33 -15.53
CA PRO A 14 -25.67 -38.91 -15.50
C PRO A 14 -25.79 -38.35 -14.07
N ALA A 15 -25.92 -39.21 -13.06
CA ALA A 15 -25.96 -38.81 -11.64
C ALA A 15 -24.59 -38.35 -11.11
N ASP A 16 -23.49 -38.89 -11.63
CA ASP A 16 -22.14 -38.51 -11.19
C ASP A 16 -21.72 -37.15 -11.78
N ALA A 17 -22.26 -36.80 -12.95
CA ALA A 17 -22.04 -35.52 -13.58
C ALA A 17 -22.73 -34.38 -12.80
N SER A 18 -23.91 -34.60 -12.22
CA SER A 18 -24.59 -33.59 -11.42
C SER A 18 -23.89 -33.34 -10.09
N VAL A 19 -23.38 -34.38 -9.43
CA VAL A 19 -22.61 -34.23 -8.18
C VAL A 19 -21.28 -33.50 -8.42
N LEU A 20 -20.64 -33.73 -9.58
CA LEU A 20 -19.43 -33.00 -9.95
C LEU A 20 -19.72 -31.55 -10.35
N ALA A 21 -20.84 -31.28 -11.02
CA ALA A 21 -21.29 -29.93 -11.36
C ALA A 21 -21.64 -29.11 -10.10
N ASP A 22 -22.39 -29.70 -9.16
CA ASP A 22 -22.77 -29.09 -7.88
C ASP A 22 -21.55 -28.79 -7.00
N ARG A 23 -20.50 -29.63 -7.08
CA ARG A 23 -19.21 -29.41 -6.42
C ARG A 23 -18.31 -28.37 -7.11
N LEU A 24 -18.55 -28.06 -8.38
CA LEU A 24 -17.83 -27.04 -9.14
C LEU A 24 -18.48 -25.66 -8.96
N GLU A 25 -19.82 -25.60 -8.88
CA GLU A 25 -20.56 -24.37 -8.56
C GLU A 25 -20.29 -23.89 -7.12
N THR A 26 -20.08 -24.81 -6.17
CA THR A 26 -19.70 -24.46 -4.79
C THR A 26 -18.25 -23.99 -4.63
N LEU A 27 -17.41 -24.11 -5.65
CA LEU A 27 -16.03 -23.60 -5.65
C LEU A 27 -15.90 -22.21 -6.29
N ASP A 28 -16.99 -21.67 -6.85
CA ASP A 28 -17.01 -20.41 -7.60
C ASP A 28 -17.65 -19.25 -6.82
N GLU A 29 -17.92 -19.43 -5.52
CA GLU A 29 -18.11 -18.29 -4.62
C GLU A 29 -16.76 -17.60 -4.45
N PRO A 30 -16.55 -16.38 -4.99
CA PRO A 30 -15.38 -15.61 -4.63
C PRO A 30 -15.51 -15.32 -3.15
N VAL A 31 -14.70 -16.00 -2.34
CA VAL A 31 -14.43 -15.60 -0.97
C VAL A 31 -13.83 -14.19 -1.04
N LEU A 32 -14.70 -13.18 -0.96
CA LEU A 32 -14.34 -11.79 -0.78
C LEU A 32 -13.92 -11.60 0.68
N GLU A 33 -12.80 -12.22 1.04
CA GLU A 33 -12.07 -11.85 2.24
C GLU A 33 -11.16 -10.67 1.87
N HIS A 34 -11.74 -9.46 1.76
CA HIS A 34 -10.98 -8.20 1.71
C HIS A 34 -11.12 -7.38 3.01
N GLU A 35 -11.73 -7.94 4.05
CA GLU A 35 -12.00 -7.24 5.31
C GLU A 35 -10.74 -6.96 6.15
N GLU A 36 -9.57 -7.50 5.79
CA GLU A 36 -8.31 -7.27 6.51
C GLU A 36 -7.50 -6.06 5.98
N ASP A 37 -7.80 -5.55 4.78
CA ASP A 37 -7.04 -4.44 4.15
C ASP A 37 -7.57 -3.04 4.52
N GLU A 38 -8.86 -2.92 4.85
CA GLU A 38 -9.51 -1.66 5.24
C GLU A 38 -8.81 -0.95 6.43
N PRO A 39 -8.52 -1.63 7.58
CA PRO A 39 -7.88 -0.97 8.71
C PRO A 39 -6.43 -0.57 8.41
N HIS A 40 -5.72 -1.30 7.54
CA HIS A 40 -4.35 -0.96 7.16
C HIS A 40 -4.32 0.29 6.28
N ARG A 41 -5.27 0.43 5.36
CA ARG A 41 -5.42 1.62 4.52
C ARG A 41 -5.67 2.87 5.36
N ASP A 42 -6.58 2.79 6.33
CA ASP A 42 -6.90 3.94 7.19
C ASP A 42 -5.71 4.37 8.05
N ILE A 43 -4.94 3.41 8.59
CA ILE A 43 -3.70 3.69 9.34
C ILE A 43 -2.66 4.37 8.44
N ILE A 44 -2.52 3.94 7.19
CA ILE A 44 -1.55 4.52 6.25
C ILE A 44 -1.95 5.95 5.88
N LEU A 45 -3.22 6.21 5.56
CA LEU A 45 -3.71 7.55 5.25
C LEU A 45 -3.59 8.48 6.47
N GLN A 46 -3.91 8.00 7.67
CA GLN A 46 -3.70 8.77 8.90
C GLN A 46 -2.22 9.09 9.09
N SER A 47 -1.33 8.12 8.89
CA SER A 47 0.12 8.33 8.99
C SER A 47 0.61 9.36 7.98
N CYS A 48 0.08 9.35 6.74
CA CYS A 48 0.38 10.39 5.75
C CYS A 48 -0.08 11.77 6.20
N ASP A 49 -1.27 11.90 6.78
CA ASP A 49 -1.77 13.17 7.31
C ASP A 49 -0.88 13.70 8.46
N GLU A 50 -0.46 12.81 9.37
CA GLU A 50 0.49 13.15 10.43
C GLU A 50 1.83 13.66 9.86
N LEU A 51 2.37 13.01 8.82
CA LEU A 51 3.58 13.45 8.14
C LEU A 51 3.40 14.80 7.42
N LEU A 52 2.25 15.05 6.80
CA LEU A 52 1.95 16.36 6.19
C LEU A 52 1.90 17.48 7.23
N ARG A 53 1.38 17.20 8.43
CA ARG A 53 1.43 18.17 9.55
C ARG A 53 2.87 18.44 9.99
N VAL A 54 3.72 17.41 10.03
CA VAL A 54 5.16 17.59 10.29
C VAL A 54 5.80 18.43 9.18
N SER A 55 5.43 18.21 7.92
CA SER A 55 5.92 19.02 6.79
C SER A 55 5.56 20.49 6.94
N ALA A 56 4.30 20.77 7.28
CA ALA A 56 3.85 22.14 7.53
C ALA A 56 4.60 22.79 8.71
N GLY A 57 4.91 22.02 9.76
CA GLY A 57 5.75 22.48 10.87
C GLY A 57 7.19 22.80 10.44
N LEU A 58 7.79 21.95 9.59
CA LEU A 58 9.11 22.22 9.00
C LEU A 58 9.09 23.47 8.12
N ASP A 59 8.01 23.72 7.38
CA ASP A 59 7.87 24.91 6.54
C ASP A 59 7.85 26.21 7.37
N ALA A 60 7.14 26.18 8.50
CA ALA A 60 7.15 27.28 9.45
C ALA A 60 8.55 27.52 10.04
N LEU A 61 9.30 26.45 10.37
CA LEU A 61 10.68 26.56 10.85
C LEU A 61 11.61 27.14 9.78
N LEU A 62 11.51 26.67 8.54
CA LEU A 62 12.28 27.20 7.42
C LEU A 62 12.02 28.70 7.21
N THR A 63 10.75 29.10 7.26
CA THR A 63 10.36 30.51 7.18
C THR A 63 10.99 31.34 8.31
N LEU A 64 10.98 30.83 9.55
CA LEU A 64 11.61 31.52 10.68
C LEU A 64 13.12 31.65 10.50
N LEU A 65 13.78 30.62 9.96
CA LEU A 65 15.21 30.64 9.68
C LEU A 65 15.56 31.62 8.56
N GLU A 66 14.74 31.74 7.53
CA GLU A 66 14.90 32.75 6.48
C GLU A 66 14.79 34.18 7.01
N LEU A 67 13.86 34.41 7.94
CA LEU A 67 13.72 35.71 8.61
C LEU A 67 14.94 36.04 9.48
N GLN A 68 15.61 35.03 10.03
CA GLN A 68 16.82 35.16 10.87
C GLN A 68 18.14 35.04 10.09
N ALA A 69 18.10 34.78 8.78
CA ALA A 69 19.25 34.51 7.91
C ALA A 69 20.32 35.62 7.92
N GLY A 70 19.92 36.86 8.25
CA GLY A 70 20.81 38.01 8.40
C GLY A 70 21.47 38.15 9.77
N GLU A 71 21.01 37.41 10.78
CA GLU A 71 21.43 37.57 12.18
C GLU A 71 22.46 36.50 12.63
N SER A 72 22.49 35.32 11.99
CA SER A 72 23.44 34.25 12.35
C SER A 72 23.76 33.31 11.19
N PHE A 73 25.01 32.84 11.09
CA PHE A 73 25.40 31.80 10.13
C PHE A 73 24.71 30.44 10.40
N ASP A 74 24.37 30.16 11.66
CA ASP A 74 23.73 28.91 12.06
C ASP A 74 22.31 28.77 11.47
N SER A 75 21.60 29.88 11.30
CA SER A 75 20.28 29.89 10.67
C SER A 75 20.32 29.43 9.21
N ASN A 76 21.33 29.88 8.45
CA ASN A 76 21.56 29.47 7.06
C ASN A 76 21.97 27.99 6.96
N GLY A 77 22.83 27.53 7.87
CA GLY A 77 23.23 26.13 7.93
C GLY A 77 22.06 25.20 8.27
N LEU A 78 21.23 25.58 9.24
CA LEU A 78 20.06 24.82 9.62
C LEU A 78 19.00 24.81 8.52
N HIS A 79 18.77 25.94 7.84
CA HIS A 79 17.86 26.01 6.69
C HIS A 79 18.27 25.06 5.57
N ALA A 80 19.57 25.05 5.22
CA ALA A 80 20.11 24.16 4.19
C ALA A 80 19.98 22.67 4.53
N LEU A 81 19.89 22.32 5.81
CA LEU A 81 19.66 20.93 6.26
C LEU A 81 18.18 20.56 6.30
N LEU A 82 17.31 21.48 6.72
CA LEU A 82 15.88 21.21 6.88
C LEU A 82 15.12 21.22 5.56
N LEU A 83 15.52 22.06 4.59
CA LEU A 83 14.81 22.17 3.32
C LEU A 83 14.82 20.85 2.53
N PRO A 84 15.95 20.15 2.35
CA PRO A 84 15.97 18.85 1.68
C PRO A 84 15.13 17.80 2.40
N LEU A 85 15.14 17.79 3.74
CA LEU A 85 14.37 16.83 4.54
C LEU A 85 12.86 17.01 4.36
N LYS A 86 12.39 18.26 4.34
CA LYS A 86 10.99 18.59 4.02
C LYS A 86 10.62 18.05 2.63
N LEU A 87 11.41 18.39 1.60
CA LEU A 87 11.14 17.97 0.24
C LEU A 87 11.09 16.44 0.08
N GLN A 88 12.02 15.73 0.73
CA GLN A 88 12.03 14.27 0.71
C GLN A 88 10.80 13.65 1.39
N MET A 89 10.32 14.28 2.47
CA MET A 89 9.12 13.83 3.17
C MET A 89 7.86 14.09 2.35
N ASP A 90 7.71 15.27 1.76
CA ASP A 90 6.59 15.61 0.87
C ASP A 90 6.50 14.62 -0.29
N GLU A 91 7.63 14.39 -0.98
CA GLU A 91 7.68 13.45 -2.10
C GLU A 91 7.39 12.00 -1.66
N ALA A 92 7.82 11.59 -0.46
CA ALA A 92 7.51 10.28 0.08
C ALA A 92 6.01 10.11 0.37
N VAL A 93 5.38 11.13 0.95
CA VAL A 93 3.94 11.14 1.19
C VAL A 93 3.16 11.11 -0.12
N ASP A 94 3.53 11.95 -1.09
CA ASP A 94 2.89 11.99 -2.41
C ASP A 94 2.95 10.63 -3.10
N ARG A 95 4.10 9.93 -3.04
CA ARG A 95 4.25 8.57 -3.57
C ARG A 95 3.30 7.59 -2.88
N VAL A 96 3.19 7.62 -1.56
CA VAL A 96 2.30 6.70 -0.82
C VAL A 96 0.84 7.02 -1.11
N GLN A 97 0.44 8.28 -1.09
CA GLN A 97 -0.93 8.70 -1.39
C GLN A 97 -1.35 8.37 -2.82
N SER A 98 -0.42 8.40 -3.79
CA SER A 98 -0.71 8.01 -5.17
C SER A 98 -1.07 6.53 -5.35
N LEU A 99 -0.84 5.70 -4.32
CA LEU A 99 -1.20 4.28 -4.32
C LEU A 99 -2.64 4.01 -3.84
N TYR A 100 -3.36 5.03 -3.35
CA TYR A 100 -4.71 4.93 -2.78
C TYR A 100 -5.72 5.87 -3.45
#